data_AF-A0A142JR74-F1
#
_entry.id   AF-A0A142JR74-F1
#
_cell.length_a   1.000
_cell.length_b   1.000
_cell.length_c   1.000
_cell.angle_alpha   90.00
_cell.angle_beta   90.00
_cell.angle_gamma   90.00
#
_symmetry.space_group_name_H-M   'P 1'
#
loop_
_entity.id
_entity.type
_entity.pdbx_description
1 polymer ?
#
loop_
_entity_poly.entity_id
_entity_poly.type
_entity_poly.pdbx_seq_one_letter_code
_entity_poly.pdbx_strand_id
1 'polypeptide(L)'
;MFQGQAAQLGVKSCAGLIAQLGDSLTQGARFTANTQAQKNAPNDHAVQAVAGLAYDAPGYQGKAAGIVFTAPTRSGCEGNLVRVAPFTQSCQDVVRLLPKGSVLTADLSGTPLYTLGSNQGQALLVASGPACVVVTVASAMAGQ
;
A
#
# COMPACT_ATOMS: atom_id res chain seq x y z
N MET A 1 -9.86 -1.68 -11.30
CA MET A 1 -9.32 -0.50 -12.01
C MET A 1 -7.84 -0.68 -12.39
N PHE A 2 -6.96 -1.02 -11.46
CA PHE A 2 -5.52 -1.24 -11.70
C PHE A 2 -5.23 -2.24 -12.83
N GLN A 3 -5.90 -3.39 -12.85
CA GLN A 3 -5.75 -4.37 -13.94
C GLN A 3 -6.05 -3.78 -15.32
N GLY A 4 -7.09 -2.95 -15.41
CA GLY A 4 -7.49 -2.30 -16.67
C GLY A 4 -6.45 -1.29 -17.14
N GLN A 5 -5.89 -0.49 -16.23
CA GLN A 5 -4.80 0.44 -16.56
C GLN A 5 -3.52 -0.31 -16.97
N ALA A 6 -3.17 -1.39 -16.26
CA ALA A 6 -2.03 -2.22 -16.61
C ALA A 6 -2.19 -2.87 -18.00
N ALA A 7 -3.39 -3.40 -18.30
CA ALA A 7 -3.70 -3.98 -19.60
C ALA A 7 -3.61 -2.97 -20.75
N GLN A 8 -4.08 -1.73 -20.54
CA GLN A 8 -3.93 -0.63 -21.51
C GLN A 8 -2.47 -0.29 -21.81
N LEU A 9 -1.56 -0.60 -20.88
CA LEU A 9 -0.12 -0.42 -21.02
C LEU A 9 0.61 -1.68 -21.54
N GLY A 10 -0.13 -2.72 -21.94
CA GLY A 10 0.44 -3.97 -22.47
C GLY A 10 1.00 -4.92 -21.41
N VAL A 11 0.77 -4.65 -20.13
CA VAL A 11 1.17 -5.53 -19.03
C VAL A 11 0.25 -6.74 -18.96
N LYS A 12 0.86 -7.92 -18.91
CA LYS A 12 0.22 -9.23 -18.77
C LYS A 12 0.80 -10.00 -17.58
N SER A 13 2.14 -10.09 -17.48
CA SER A 13 2.83 -10.94 -16.50
C SER A 13 2.38 -10.70 -15.06
N CYS A 14 2.38 -9.44 -14.61
CA CYS A 14 2.02 -9.09 -13.23
C CYS A 14 0.67 -8.38 -13.10
N ALA A 15 -0.18 -8.45 -14.13
CA ALA A 15 -1.45 -7.72 -14.18
C ALA A 15 -2.42 -8.14 -13.06
N GLY A 16 -2.42 -9.42 -12.68
CA GLY A 16 -3.22 -9.91 -11.55
C GLY A 16 -2.70 -9.41 -10.20
N LEU A 17 -1.38 -9.49 -9.98
CA LEU A 17 -0.78 -9.09 -8.70
C LEU A 17 -0.93 -7.58 -8.43
N ILE A 18 -0.77 -6.73 -9.45
CA ILE A 18 -0.96 -5.29 -9.28
C ILE A 18 -2.43 -4.95 -8.98
N ALA A 19 -3.36 -5.73 -9.51
CA ALA A 19 -4.78 -5.59 -9.19
C ALA A 19 -5.07 -5.96 -7.73
N GLN A 20 -4.59 -7.11 -7.28
CA GLN A 20 -4.75 -7.58 -5.90
C GLN A 20 -4.19 -6.59 -4.88
N LEU A 21 -2.95 -6.12 -5.09
CA LEU A 21 -2.32 -5.13 -4.21
C LEU A 21 -3.01 -3.77 -4.29
N GLY A 22 -3.47 -3.36 -5.47
CA GLY A 22 -4.23 -2.12 -5.67
C GLY A 22 -5.58 -2.13 -4.96
N ASP A 23 -6.31 -3.23 -5.01
CA ASP A 23 -7.59 -3.39 -4.31
C ASP A 23 -7.37 -3.39 -2.79
N SER A 24 -6.27 -4.02 -2.32
CA SER A 24 -5.87 -3.98 -0.90
C SER A 24 -5.50 -2.56 -0.45
N LEU A 25 -4.77 -1.81 -1.29
CA LEU A 25 -4.37 -0.43 -1.01
C LEU A 25 -5.58 0.50 -0.86
N THR A 26 -6.58 0.32 -1.71
CA THR A 26 -7.71 1.24 -1.90
C THR A 26 -8.96 0.85 -1.11
N GLN A 27 -8.89 -0.23 -0.33
CA GLN A 27 -10.00 -0.73 0.46
C GLN A 27 -10.61 0.37 1.34
N GLY A 28 -11.93 0.57 1.21
CA GLY A 28 -12.69 1.54 2.00
C GLY A 28 -12.48 3.01 1.61
N ALA A 29 -11.73 3.29 0.55
CA ALA A 29 -11.50 4.65 0.06
C ALA A 29 -12.18 4.89 -1.30
N ARG A 30 -12.59 6.13 -1.54
CA ARG A 30 -12.75 6.63 -2.91
C ARG A 30 -11.38 7.00 -3.44
N PHE A 31 -11.05 6.61 -4.67
CA PHE A 31 -9.70 6.77 -5.19
C PHE A 31 -9.64 7.06 -6.68
N THR A 32 -8.49 7.60 -7.09
CA THR A 32 -8.02 7.62 -8.47
C THR A 32 -6.59 7.13 -8.48
N ALA A 33 -6.16 6.47 -9.55
CA ALA A 33 -4.78 6.01 -9.70
C ALA A 33 -4.24 6.30 -11.09
N ASN A 34 -2.93 6.38 -11.16
CA ASN A 34 -2.16 6.47 -12.38
C ASN A 34 -1.15 5.32 -12.40
N THR A 35 -1.23 4.48 -13.42
CA THR A 35 -0.33 3.33 -13.60
C THR A 35 0.70 3.64 -14.68
N GLN A 36 1.93 3.18 -14.47
CA GLN A 36 3.06 3.33 -15.39
C GLN A 36 3.75 1.98 -15.57
N ALA A 37 4.20 1.71 -16.78
CA ALA A 37 4.98 0.54 -17.17
C ALA A 37 6.02 0.94 -18.22
N GLN A 38 7.04 0.10 -18.40
CA GLN A 38 8.00 0.26 -19.48
C GLN A 38 7.29 0.04 -20.84
N LYS A 39 7.47 0.96 -21.80
CA LYS A 39 6.72 0.98 -23.07
C LYS A 39 7.01 -0.18 -24.03
N ASN A 40 8.27 -0.57 -24.16
CA ASN A 40 8.79 -1.55 -25.13
C ASN A 40 8.87 -2.98 -24.56
N ALA A 41 8.91 -3.12 -23.24
CA ALA A 41 9.01 -4.40 -22.54
C ALA A 41 8.19 -4.38 -21.22
N PRO A 42 6.87 -4.12 -21.28
CA PRO A 42 6.01 -3.99 -20.09
C PRO A 42 5.90 -5.27 -19.26
N ASN A 43 6.31 -6.41 -19.81
CA ASN A 43 6.21 -7.73 -19.19
C ASN A 43 7.53 -8.21 -18.56
N ASP A 44 8.64 -7.51 -18.82
CA ASP A 44 9.98 -7.84 -18.34
C ASP A 44 10.47 -6.87 -17.26
N HIS A 45 9.69 -5.83 -16.98
CA HIS A 45 10.02 -4.77 -16.05
C HIS A 45 8.90 -4.56 -15.04
N ALA A 46 9.23 -3.76 -14.03
CA ALA A 46 8.26 -3.39 -13.02
C ALA A 46 7.13 -2.52 -13.58
N VAL A 47 5.98 -2.64 -12.92
CA VAL A 47 4.79 -1.84 -13.12
C VAL A 47 4.47 -1.15 -11.80
N GLN A 48 4.24 0.16 -11.86
CA GLN A 48 3.97 0.98 -10.70
C GLN A 48 2.62 1.67 -10.87
N ALA A 49 1.79 1.65 -9.83
CA ALA A 49 0.62 2.49 -9.73
C ALA A 49 0.76 3.44 -8.54
N VAL A 50 0.38 4.70 -8.71
CA VAL A 50 0.25 5.66 -7.61
C VAL A 50 -1.22 6.05 -7.49
N ALA A 51 -1.73 6.14 -6.26
CA ALA A 51 -3.14 6.39 -6.00
C ALA A 51 -3.31 7.53 -4.99
N GLY A 52 -4.24 8.44 -5.29
CA GLY A 52 -4.81 9.35 -4.31
C GLY A 52 -6.02 8.70 -3.66
N LEU A 53 -6.12 8.77 -2.34
CA LEU A 53 -7.16 8.13 -1.54
C LEU A 53 -7.95 9.17 -0.75
N ALA A 54 -9.26 8.98 -0.66
CA ALA A 54 -10.14 9.75 0.19
C ALA A 54 -11.01 8.80 1.01
N TYR A 55 -10.84 8.84 2.32
CA TYR A 55 -11.63 8.07 3.27
C TYR A 55 -12.75 8.94 3.82
N ASP A 56 -13.95 8.36 3.84
CA ASP A 56 -15.13 8.94 4.45
C ASP A 56 -15.87 7.85 5.23
N ALA A 57 -15.22 7.37 6.29
CA ALA A 57 -15.73 6.31 7.14
C ALA A 57 -15.77 6.77 8.61
N PRO A 58 -16.71 6.26 9.43
CA PRO A 58 -16.69 6.49 10.87
C PRO A 58 -15.34 6.10 11.48
N GLY A 59 -14.68 7.05 12.15
CA GLY A 59 -13.37 6.83 12.77
C GLY A 59 -12.16 7.19 11.90
N TYR A 60 -12.32 7.37 10.59
CA TYR A 60 -11.27 7.92 9.73
C TYR A 60 -11.85 8.69 8.53
N GLN A 61 -11.67 10.01 8.58
CA GLN A 61 -11.96 10.92 7.47
C GLN A 61 -10.67 11.63 7.09
N GLY A 62 -10.28 11.55 5.82
CA GLY A 62 -9.01 12.14 5.42
C GLY A 62 -8.56 11.80 4.01
N LYS A 63 -7.46 12.47 3.62
CA LYS A 63 -6.73 12.17 2.40
C LYS A 63 -5.54 11.29 2.75
N ALA A 64 -5.28 10.31 1.90
CA ALA A 64 -4.10 9.48 1.96
C ALA A 64 -3.56 9.28 0.55
N ALA A 65 -2.38 8.70 0.46
CA ALA A 65 -1.78 8.33 -0.81
C ALA A 65 -1.28 6.89 -0.73
N GLY A 66 -1.08 6.28 -1.88
CA GLY A 66 -0.45 4.98 -1.94
C GLY A 66 0.28 4.71 -3.22
N ILE A 67 1.15 3.72 -3.15
CA ILE A 67 1.95 3.22 -4.25
C ILE A 67 1.79 1.72 -4.26
N VAL A 68 1.59 1.13 -5.44
CA VAL A 68 1.72 -0.30 -5.67
C VAL A 68 2.85 -0.49 -6.67
N PHE A 69 3.73 -1.41 -6.38
CA PHE A 69 4.83 -1.78 -7.25
C PHE A 69 4.86 -3.29 -7.41
N THR A 70 4.90 -3.77 -8.64
CA THR A 70 5.02 -5.21 -8.95
C THR A 70 6.07 -5.43 -10.00
N ALA A 71 6.82 -6.52 -9.92
CA ALA A 71 7.83 -6.88 -10.89
C ALA A 71 7.79 -8.39 -11.19
N PRO A 72 8.11 -8.80 -12.43
CA PRO A 72 8.27 -10.20 -12.76
C PRO A 72 9.52 -10.76 -12.08
N THR A 73 9.45 -12.03 -11.68
CA THR A 73 10.57 -12.83 -11.20
C THR A 73 10.76 -14.04 -12.11
N ARG A 74 11.77 -14.88 -11.84
CA ARG A 74 11.96 -16.12 -12.60
C ARG A 74 10.78 -17.10 -12.51
N SER A 75 9.97 -17.03 -11.45
CA SER A 75 8.94 -18.01 -11.13
C SER A 75 7.55 -17.40 -10.91
N GLY A 76 7.32 -16.16 -11.33
CA GLY A 76 6.04 -15.47 -11.14
C GLY A 76 6.21 -13.95 -11.03
N CYS A 77 5.49 -13.33 -10.10
CA CYS A 77 5.62 -11.91 -9.78
C CYS A 77 5.71 -11.69 -8.28
N GLU A 78 6.42 -10.65 -7.90
CA GLU A 78 6.44 -10.12 -6.54
C GLU A 78 6.05 -8.66 -6.54
N GLY A 79 5.57 -8.17 -5.40
CA GLY A 79 5.19 -6.78 -5.31
C GLY A 79 4.90 -6.33 -3.90
N ASN A 80 4.83 -5.02 -3.76
CA ASN A 80 4.55 -4.34 -2.51
C ASN A 80 3.51 -3.24 -2.74
N LEU A 81 2.75 -2.95 -1.70
CA LEU A 81 2.05 -1.69 -1.57
C LEU A 81 2.67 -0.88 -0.43
N VAL A 82 2.63 0.44 -0.58
CA VAL A 82 2.91 1.41 0.46
C VAL A 82 1.70 2.33 0.56
N ARG A 83 1.16 2.53 1.76
CA ARG A 83 0.09 3.49 2.03
C ARG A 83 0.57 4.51 3.04
N VAL A 84 0.41 5.79 2.72
CA VAL A 84 0.73 6.91 3.60
C VAL A 84 -0.57 7.60 4.00
N ALA A 85 -0.93 7.47 5.28
CA ALA A 85 -2.18 7.97 5.85
C ALA A 85 -1.88 8.91 7.02
N PRO A 86 -2.07 10.23 6.85
CA PRO A 86 -2.06 11.19 7.95
C PRO A 86 -3.28 11.02 8.86
N PHE A 87 -3.06 11.18 10.16
CA PHE A 87 -4.05 11.22 11.24
C PHE A 87 -3.82 12.49 12.05
N THR A 88 -4.90 13.15 12.45
CA THR A 88 -4.79 14.36 13.29
C THR A 88 -4.42 14.03 14.73
N GLN A 89 -4.62 12.78 15.16
CA GLN A 89 -4.25 12.27 16.48
C GLN A 89 -2.74 11.97 16.59
N SER A 90 -2.24 11.92 17.82
CA SER A 90 -0.87 11.53 18.11
C SER A 90 -0.59 10.08 17.71
N CYS A 91 0.67 9.72 17.46
CA CYS A 91 1.00 8.33 17.13
C CYS A 91 0.65 7.36 18.27
N GLN A 92 0.73 7.79 19.54
CA GLN A 92 0.31 6.96 20.67
C GLN A 92 -1.19 6.65 20.63
N ASP A 93 -2.01 7.60 20.19
CA ASP A 93 -3.45 7.41 20.06
C ASP A 93 -3.82 6.56 18.83
N VAL A 94 -3.08 6.71 17.73
CA VAL A 94 -3.28 5.93 16.50
C VAL A 94 -3.02 4.45 16.71
N VAL A 95 -2.17 4.05 17.67
CA VAL A 95 -1.97 2.62 18.02
C VAL A 95 -3.29 1.91 18.31
N ARG A 96 -4.26 2.59 18.93
CA ARG A 96 -5.58 2.01 19.25
C ARG A 96 -6.47 1.78 18.03
N LEU A 97 -6.13 2.40 16.91
CA LEU A 97 -6.83 2.26 15.62
C LEU A 97 -6.21 1.19 14.74
N LEU A 98 -5.05 0.63 15.13
CA LEU A 98 -4.42 -0.45 14.37
C LEU A 98 -5.30 -1.70 14.39
N PRO A 99 -5.22 -2.54 13.35
CA PRO A 99 -5.90 -3.82 13.30
C PRO A 99 -5.68 -4.65 14.57
N LYS A 100 -6.73 -5.37 15.01
CA LYS A 100 -6.64 -6.22 16.19
C LYS A 100 -5.50 -7.24 16.04
N GLY A 101 -4.68 -7.38 17.07
CA GLY A 101 -3.52 -8.27 17.07
C GLY A 101 -2.24 -7.65 16.51
N SER A 102 -2.24 -6.35 16.20
CA SER A 102 -1.00 -5.64 15.84
C SER A 102 -0.05 -5.57 17.04
N VAL A 103 1.25 -5.79 16.79
CA VAL A 103 2.30 -5.86 17.82
C VAL A 103 3.46 -4.95 17.47
N LEU A 104 3.97 -4.21 18.46
CA LEU A 104 5.20 -3.44 18.31
C LEU A 104 6.35 -4.42 18.05
N THR A 105 7.04 -4.22 16.94
CA THR A 105 8.09 -5.14 16.44
C THR A 105 9.48 -4.54 16.58
N ALA A 106 9.63 -3.25 16.34
CA ALA A 106 10.90 -2.55 16.48
C ALA A 106 10.70 -1.06 16.72
N ASP A 107 11.74 -0.40 17.20
CA ASP A 107 11.90 1.06 17.15
C ASP A 107 13.00 1.38 16.14
N LEU A 108 12.64 2.12 15.08
CA LEU A 108 13.57 2.51 14.02
C LEU A 108 13.92 4.00 14.18
N SER A 109 14.92 4.28 15.03
CA SER A 109 15.39 5.65 15.32
C SER A 109 14.27 6.54 15.85
N GLY A 110 13.49 6.05 16.82
CA GLY A 110 12.34 6.73 17.39
C GLY A 110 11.05 6.62 16.56
N THR A 111 11.08 5.86 15.46
CA THR A 111 9.88 5.55 14.65
C THR A 111 9.41 4.13 14.97
N PRO A 112 8.33 3.95 15.74
CA PRO A 112 7.85 2.61 16.09
C PRO A 112 7.28 1.89 14.86
N LEU A 113 7.72 0.65 14.68
CA LEU A 113 7.28 -0.29 13.65
C LEU A 113 6.39 -1.36 14.27
N TYR A 114 5.17 -1.48 13.76
CA TYR A 114 4.23 -2.52 14.14
C TYR A 114 4.10 -3.57 13.05
N THR A 115 4.09 -4.84 13.42
CA THR A 115 3.52 -5.89 12.57
C THR A 115 2.01 -5.84 12.74
N LEU A 116 1.28 -5.68 11.65
CA LEU A 116 -0.17 -5.54 11.69
C LEU A 116 -0.86 -6.91 11.81
N GLY A 117 -1.93 -6.95 12.58
CA GLY A 117 -2.78 -8.13 12.71
C GLY A 117 -3.34 -8.62 11.37
N SER A 118 -3.82 -9.86 11.32
CA SER A 118 -4.47 -10.46 10.14
C SER A 118 -3.61 -10.42 8.86
N ASN A 119 -2.29 -10.52 8.99
CA ASN A 119 -1.33 -10.49 7.87
C ASN A 119 -1.43 -9.24 7.00
N GLN A 120 -1.79 -8.09 7.58
CA GLN A 120 -1.94 -6.83 6.84
C GLN A 120 -0.61 -6.09 6.61
N GLY A 121 0.52 -6.75 6.83
CA GLY A 121 1.85 -6.20 6.64
C GLY A 121 2.39 -5.49 7.89
N GLN A 122 3.05 -4.36 7.68
CA GLN A 122 3.70 -3.58 8.74
C GLN A 122 3.25 -2.12 8.68
N ALA A 123 3.33 -1.41 9.80
CA ALA A 123 3.08 0.02 9.87
C ALA A 123 4.17 0.75 10.64
N LEU A 124 4.75 1.77 10.02
CA LEU A 124 5.56 2.79 10.69
C LEU A 124 4.66 3.93 11.14
N LEU A 125 4.82 4.36 12.38
CA LEU A 125 4.10 5.50 12.95
C LEU A 125 5.07 6.67 13.07
N VAL A 126 5.02 7.58 12.10
CA VAL A 126 5.92 8.74 12.00
C VAL A 126 5.25 9.93 12.67
N ALA A 127 5.82 10.42 13.77
CA ALA A 127 5.34 11.64 14.42
C ALA A 127 5.56 12.86 13.52
N SER A 128 4.53 13.70 13.38
CA SER A 128 4.58 14.96 12.62
C SER A 128 3.92 16.07 13.45
N GLY A 129 4.69 16.64 14.37
CA GLY A 129 4.16 17.54 15.39
C GLY A 129 3.13 16.80 16.28
N PRO A 130 1.90 17.33 16.45
CA PRO A 130 0.86 16.64 17.23
C PRO A 130 0.17 15.51 16.44
N ALA A 131 0.39 15.44 15.13
CA ALA A 131 -0.24 14.49 14.23
C ALA A 131 0.64 13.23 14.03
N CYS A 132 0.05 12.18 13.47
CA CYS A 132 0.75 10.96 13.10
C CYS A 132 0.61 10.68 11.62
N VAL A 133 1.69 10.28 10.97
CA VAL A 133 1.65 9.71 9.61
C VAL A 133 1.89 8.21 9.73
N VAL A 134 0.90 7.42 9.35
CA VAL A 134 1.03 5.97 9.28
C VAL A 134 1.51 5.58 7.88
N VAL A 135 2.67 4.94 7.81
CA VAL A 135 3.18 4.33 6.58
C VAL A 135 2.99 2.82 6.67
N THR A 136 2.00 2.29 5.97
CA THR A 136 1.76 0.85 5.87
C THR A 136 2.55 0.27 4.71
N VAL A 137 3.20 -0.87 4.91
CA VAL A 137 3.85 -1.66 3.86
C VAL A 137 3.29 -3.08 3.90
N ALA A 138 2.86 -3.60 2.76
CA ALA A 138 2.48 -5.00 2.65
C ALA A 138 3.03 -5.58 1.34
N SER A 139 3.41 -6.85 1.38
CA SER A 139 3.97 -7.58 0.24
C SER A 139 3.03 -8.69 -0.19
N ALA A 140 3.09 -9.04 -1.47
CA ALA A 140 2.43 -10.22 -2.00
C ALA A 140 3.25 -10.83 -3.13
N MET A 141 3.07 -12.12 -3.34
CA MET A 141 3.66 -12.87 -4.45
C MET A 141 2.54 -13.61 -5.18
N ALA A 142 2.70 -13.75 -6.49
CA ALA A 142 1.86 -14.59 -7.33
C ALA A 142 2.77 -15.57 -8.08
N GLY A 143 2.48 -16.87 -7.95
CA GLY A 143 3.10 -17.91 -8.78
C GLY A 143 2.62 -17.82 -10.24
N GLN A 144 3.25 -18.61 -11.12
CA GLN A 144 2.77 -18.82 -12.49
C GLN A 144 1.46 -19.60 -12.52
#